data_AF-A0A7S0Q8U7-F1
#
_entry.id   AF-A0A7S0Q8U7-F1
#
_cell.length_a   1.000
_cell.length_b   1.000
_cell.length_c   1.000
_cell.angle_alpha   90.00
_cell.angle_beta   90.00
_cell.angle_gamma   90.00
#
_symmetry.space_group_name_H-M   'P 1'
#
loop_
_entity.id
_entity.type
_entity.pdbx_description
1 polymer ?
#
loop_
_entity_poly.entity_id
_entity_poly.type
_entity_poly.pdbx_seq_one_letter_code
_entity_poly.pdbx_strand_id
1 'polypeptide(L)'
;MPAMRWLAHAVLYVAALVDGLQLLTFDLDDTLFPCGVVVERANAALVASMRSQGVHVSSADDITERIRGVRSQSPIKLTYSEMRRRAIASMLSGEDVSARATVLFDTWLEERHRAANELLCKGAVEAIRESVCAHPHAVVGAVTNGRGDPLCMPDLCSMFDFTVSGEDEDVFPDRKPSPAIYEHTLQRAAAAREARGLEASDAILIAASWVHVGDCLVNDVDAAKTVGAHTVWLDLNADPGTKTAWLDKSADGSKSAPDFSTASEDEVTLRRKRANEVLRGGRVDVRIEHICELPVALRTLGFN
;
A
#
# COMPACT_ATOMS: atom_id res chain seq x y z
N MET A 1 16.49 2.43 -25.62
CA MET A 1 15.97 3.29 -24.54
C MET A 1 17.07 4.21 -23.99
N PRO A 2 17.27 5.41 -24.56
CA PRO A 2 18.21 6.40 -24.03
C PRO A 2 17.55 7.55 -23.24
N ALA A 3 16.21 7.63 -23.22
CA ALA A 3 15.46 8.78 -22.70
C ALA A 3 15.49 8.93 -21.16
N MET A 4 15.66 7.83 -20.39
CA MET A 4 15.57 7.88 -18.92
C MET A 4 16.84 8.42 -18.22
N ARG A 5 18.00 8.46 -18.89
CA ARG A 5 19.24 8.98 -18.27
C ARG A 5 19.30 10.51 -18.18
N TRP A 6 18.52 11.22 -19.02
CA TRP A 6 18.44 12.69 -18.98
C TRP A 6 17.56 13.20 -17.84
N LEU A 7 16.55 12.43 -17.42
CA LEU A 7 15.65 12.79 -16.32
C LEU A 7 16.39 12.91 -14.97
N ALA A 8 17.27 11.96 -14.63
CA ALA A 8 17.97 12.00 -13.34
C ALA A 8 18.88 13.23 -13.16
N HIS A 9 19.49 13.73 -14.24
CA HIS A 9 20.37 14.91 -14.20
C HIS A 9 19.57 16.23 -14.24
N ALA A 10 18.44 16.25 -14.95
CA ALA A 10 17.52 17.39 -14.94
C ALA A 10 16.84 17.56 -13.56
N VAL A 11 16.45 16.46 -12.92
CA VAL A 11 15.83 16.45 -11.58
C VAL A 11 16.71 17.11 -10.53
N LEU A 12 18.03 16.91 -10.55
CA LEU A 12 18.96 17.53 -9.59
C LEU A 12 19.08 19.06 -9.75
N TYR A 13 19.07 19.58 -10.99
CA TYR A 13 19.11 21.02 -11.23
C TYR A 13 17.75 21.68 -10.91
N VAL A 14 16.67 20.93 -11.11
CA VAL A 14 15.29 21.35 -10.85
C VAL A 14 14.94 21.32 -9.36
N ALA A 15 15.50 20.40 -8.57
CA ALA A 15 15.29 20.34 -7.13
C ALA A 15 15.72 21.63 -6.40
N ALA A 16 16.69 22.37 -6.93
CA ALA A 16 17.11 23.68 -6.40
C ALA A 16 16.09 24.81 -6.69
N LEU A 17 15.07 24.55 -7.52
CA LEU A 17 14.02 25.51 -7.89
C LEU A 17 12.68 25.23 -7.22
N VAL A 18 12.55 24.11 -6.50
CA VAL A 18 11.31 23.73 -5.80
C VAL A 18 11.47 24.03 -4.31
N ASP A 19 10.74 25.03 -3.82
CA ASP A 19 10.66 25.29 -2.39
C ASP A 19 9.66 24.30 -1.75
N GLY A 20 10.20 23.37 -0.95
CA GLY A 20 9.43 22.50 -0.07
C GLY A 20 8.79 21.26 -0.71
N LEU A 21 8.20 20.43 0.15
CA LEU A 21 7.59 19.15 -0.23
C LEU A 21 6.36 19.39 -1.12
N GLN A 22 6.29 18.70 -2.26
CA GLN A 22 5.17 18.80 -3.22
C GLN A 22 4.22 17.61 -3.14
N LEU A 23 4.74 16.44 -2.77
CA LEU A 23 3.97 15.21 -2.68
C LEU A 23 4.47 14.36 -1.49
N LEU A 24 3.54 13.90 -0.67
CA LEU A 24 3.78 12.93 0.38
C LEU A 24 2.88 11.72 0.13
N THR A 25 3.45 10.53 -0.02
CA THR A 25 2.63 9.32 -0.20
C THR A 25 2.96 8.22 0.78
N PHE A 26 1.95 7.39 1.06
CA PHE A 26 2.03 6.32 2.03
C PHE A 26 1.63 4.99 1.41
N ASP A 27 2.39 3.93 1.67
CA ASP A 27 1.79 2.61 1.76
C ASP A 27 0.80 2.55 2.94
N LEU A 28 -0.09 1.54 2.94
CA LEU A 28 -1.12 1.38 3.97
C LEU A 28 -0.87 0.17 4.88
N ASP A 29 -0.70 -1.00 4.29
CA ASP A 29 -0.71 -2.28 5.01
C ASP A 29 0.61 -2.47 5.75
N ASP A 30 0.55 -2.60 7.08
CA ASP A 30 1.71 -2.62 8.00
C ASP A 30 2.51 -1.30 8.06
N THR A 31 2.17 -0.31 7.23
CA THR A 31 2.67 1.07 7.34
C THR A 31 1.81 1.90 8.30
N LEU A 32 0.50 1.99 8.06
CA LEU A 32 -0.43 2.80 8.84
C LEU A 32 -1.26 1.99 9.83
N PHE A 33 -1.41 0.69 9.63
CA PHE A 33 -2.16 -0.22 10.51
C PHE A 33 -1.69 -1.67 10.29
N PRO A 34 -1.85 -2.58 11.27
CA PRO A 34 -1.41 -3.96 11.15
C PRO A 34 -2.33 -4.76 10.21
N CYS A 35 -1.85 -5.07 9.01
CA CYS A 35 -2.62 -5.69 7.94
C CYS A 35 -3.24 -7.03 8.36
N GLY A 36 -2.46 -7.87 9.05
CA GLY A 36 -2.92 -9.20 9.48
C GLY A 36 -4.18 -9.14 10.35
N VAL A 37 -4.19 -8.29 11.38
CA VAL A 37 -5.33 -8.16 12.32
C VAL A 37 -6.54 -7.52 11.63
N VAL A 38 -6.30 -6.54 10.76
CA VAL A 38 -7.36 -5.90 9.96
C VAL A 38 -8.04 -6.91 9.02
N VAL A 39 -7.26 -7.73 8.33
CA VAL A 39 -7.78 -8.78 7.43
C VAL A 39 -8.49 -9.88 8.20
N GLU A 40 -8.00 -10.25 9.38
CA GLU A 40 -8.66 -11.21 10.27
C GLU A 40 -10.08 -10.74 10.66
N ARG A 41 -10.22 -9.48 11.08
CA ARG A 41 -11.53 -8.87 11.39
C ARG A 41 -12.47 -8.86 10.19
N ALA A 42 -11.96 -8.43 9.03
CA ALA A 42 -12.73 -8.43 7.79
C ALA A 42 -13.21 -9.84 7.41
N ASN A 43 -12.33 -10.83 7.51
CA ASN A 43 -12.68 -12.23 7.26
C ASN A 43 -13.75 -12.75 8.25
N ALA A 44 -13.67 -12.36 9.53
CA ALA A 44 -14.68 -12.74 10.53
C ALA A 44 -16.06 -12.15 10.20
N ALA A 45 -16.12 -10.87 9.80
CA ALA A 45 -17.37 -10.23 9.36
C ALA A 45 -17.95 -10.90 8.11
N LEU A 46 -17.12 -11.26 7.14
CA LEU A 46 -17.54 -12.02 5.95
C LEU A 46 -18.14 -13.38 6.34
N VAL A 47 -17.45 -14.16 7.18
CA VAL A 47 -17.94 -15.46 7.65
C VAL A 47 -19.28 -15.32 8.37
N ALA A 48 -19.42 -14.32 9.24
CA ALA A 48 -20.67 -14.05 9.93
C ALA A 48 -21.81 -13.71 8.95
N SER A 49 -21.54 -12.85 7.96
CA SER A 49 -22.51 -12.48 6.91
C SER A 49 -22.92 -13.69 6.07
N MET A 50 -21.97 -14.52 5.62
CA MET A 50 -22.24 -15.75 4.88
C MET A 50 -23.12 -16.73 5.68
N ARG A 51 -22.81 -16.94 6.97
CA ARG A 51 -23.61 -17.82 7.86
C ARG A 51 -25.03 -17.31 8.06
N SER A 52 -25.22 -16.00 8.19
CA SER A 52 -26.56 -15.40 8.30
C SER A 52 -27.43 -15.64 7.06
N GLN A 53 -26.81 -15.86 5.91
CA GLN A 53 -27.49 -16.22 4.64
C GLN A 53 -27.61 -17.74 4.44
N GLY A 54 -27.32 -18.55 5.46
CA GLY A 54 -27.41 -20.01 5.41
C GLY A 54 -26.26 -20.69 4.65
N VAL A 55 -25.18 -19.98 4.33
CA VAL A 55 -24.01 -20.56 3.67
C VAL A 55 -23.16 -21.31 4.69
N HIS A 56 -22.84 -22.58 4.40
CA HIS A 56 -21.98 -23.37 5.26
C HIS A 56 -20.50 -22.95 5.09
N VAL A 57 -19.96 -22.25 6.08
CA VAL A 57 -18.54 -21.85 6.17
C VAL A 57 -18.01 -22.21 7.54
N SER A 58 -16.97 -23.03 7.60
CA SER A 58 -16.38 -23.55 8.85
C SER A 58 -15.49 -22.50 9.49
N SER A 59 -14.63 -21.86 8.71
CA SER A 59 -13.75 -20.77 9.16
C SER A 59 -13.39 -19.80 8.03
N ALA A 60 -12.65 -18.74 8.37
CA ALA A 60 -12.03 -17.86 7.39
C ALA A 60 -10.99 -18.58 6.50
N ASP A 61 -10.42 -19.68 6.97
CA ASP A 61 -9.41 -20.45 6.23
C ASP A 61 -10.04 -21.12 5.01
N ASP A 62 -11.30 -21.58 5.10
CA ASP A 62 -12.05 -22.13 3.96
C ASP A 62 -12.12 -21.13 2.80
N ILE A 63 -12.30 -19.84 3.12
CA ILE A 63 -12.36 -18.77 2.11
C ILE A 63 -10.95 -18.51 1.55
N THR A 64 -9.95 -18.43 2.42
CA THR A 64 -8.55 -18.21 2.02
C THR A 64 -8.04 -19.34 1.11
N GLU A 65 -8.36 -20.59 1.41
CA GLU A 65 -7.99 -21.74 0.60
C GLU A 65 -8.65 -21.68 -0.79
N ARG A 66 -9.92 -21.27 -0.86
CA ARG A 66 -10.61 -21.04 -2.15
C ARG A 66 -10.00 -19.90 -2.93
N ILE A 67 -9.58 -18.81 -2.29
CA ILE A 67 -8.86 -17.71 -2.94
C ILE A 67 -7.55 -18.23 -3.56
N ARG A 68 -6.78 -19.05 -2.82
CA ARG A 68 -5.56 -19.69 -3.34
C ARG A 68 -5.86 -20.62 -4.51
N GLY A 69 -6.95 -21.39 -4.44
CA GLY A 69 -7.43 -22.24 -5.54
C GLY A 69 -7.80 -21.45 -6.80
N VAL A 70 -8.55 -20.34 -6.65
CA VAL A 70 -8.88 -19.44 -7.77
C VAL A 70 -7.61 -18.88 -8.40
N ARG A 71 -6.63 -18.49 -7.58
CA ARG A 71 -5.34 -17.97 -8.07
C ARG A 71 -4.56 -19.03 -8.85
N SER A 72 -4.45 -20.25 -8.32
CA SER A 72 -3.65 -21.31 -8.94
C SER A 72 -4.24 -21.85 -10.24
N GLN A 73 -5.56 -21.78 -10.40
CA GLN A 73 -6.28 -22.25 -11.58
C GLN A 73 -6.43 -21.17 -12.66
N SER A 74 -6.15 -19.90 -12.36
CA SER A 74 -6.33 -18.82 -13.32
C SER A 74 -5.14 -18.70 -14.28
N PRO A 75 -5.35 -18.76 -15.62
CA PRO A 75 -4.28 -18.56 -16.59
C PRO A 75 -3.89 -17.08 -16.75
N ILE A 76 -4.67 -16.17 -16.16
CA ILE A 76 -4.45 -14.72 -16.19
C ILE A 76 -4.27 -14.19 -14.77
N LYS A 77 -3.60 -13.05 -14.64
CA LYS A 77 -3.52 -12.36 -13.35
C LYS A 77 -4.90 -11.85 -12.98
N LEU A 78 -5.30 -12.05 -11.72
CA LEU A 78 -6.54 -11.53 -11.16
C LEU A 78 -6.23 -10.51 -10.06
N THR A 79 -7.13 -9.54 -9.86
CA THR A 79 -7.10 -8.64 -8.69
C THR A 79 -7.46 -9.41 -7.42
N TYR A 80 -7.10 -8.90 -6.23
CA TYR A 80 -7.50 -9.57 -4.99
C TYR A 80 -9.01 -9.53 -4.78
N SER A 81 -9.68 -8.44 -5.18
CA SER A 81 -11.14 -8.35 -5.17
C SER A 81 -11.78 -9.43 -6.05
N GLU A 82 -11.28 -9.61 -7.27
CA GLU A 82 -11.83 -10.59 -8.19
C GLU A 82 -11.61 -12.03 -7.69
N MET A 83 -10.42 -12.34 -7.17
CA MET A 83 -10.17 -13.64 -6.55
C MET A 83 -11.11 -13.91 -5.37
N ARG A 84 -11.34 -12.91 -4.51
CA ARG A 84 -12.24 -13.03 -3.36
C ARG A 84 -13.69 -13.19 -3.78
N ARG A 85 -14.19 -12.41 -4.73
CA ARG A 85 -15.55 -12.55 -5.27
C ARG A 85 -15.79 -13.93 -5.89
N ARG A 86 -14.83 -14.45 -6.67
CA ARG A 86 -14.92 -15.82 -7.22
C ARG A 86 -14.90 -16.89 -6.15
N ALA A 87 -14.04 -16.74 -5.13
CA ALA A 87 -14.00 -17.66 -4.00
C ALA A 87 -15.34 -17.69 -3.25
N ILE A 88 -15.91 -16.52 -2.93
CA ILE A 88 -17.24 -16.40 -2.31
C ILE A 88 -18.30 -17.03 -3.21
N ALA A 89 -18.34 -16.67 -4.50
CA ALA A 89 -19.31 -17.20 -5.46
C ALA A 89 -19.28 -18.74 -5.53
N SER A 90 -18.10 -19.35 -5.44
CA SER A 90 -17.95 -20.83 -5.43
C SER A 90 -18.58 -21.52 -4.22
N MET A 91 -18.92 -20.76 -3.18
CA MET A 91 -19.54 -21.25 -1.95
C MET A 91 -21.05 -20.98 -1.90
N LEU A 92 -21.58 -20.21 -2.85
CA LEU A 92 -22.99 -19.88 -2.94
C LEU A 92 -23.72 -20.86 -3.87
N SER A 93 -25.01 -21.02 -3.62
CA SER A 93 -25.93 -21.75 -4.50
C SER A 93 -27.21 -20.92 -4.70
N GLY A 94 -27.99 -21.27 -5.73
CA GLY A 94 -29.23 -20.59 -6.09
C GLY A 94 -29.04 -19.51 -7.15
N GLU A 95 -29.99 -18.58 -7.22
CA GLU A 95 -30.00 -17.48 -8.17
C GLU A 95 -29.08 -16.33 -7.70
N ASP A 96 -28.71 -15.44 -8.63
CA ASP A 96 -27.95 -14.21 -8.38
C ASP A 96 -26.61 -14.37 -7.64
N VAL A 97 -25.96 -15.52 -7.78
CA VAL A 97 -24.67 -15.85 -7.13
C VAL A 97 -23.63 -14.74 -7.29
N SER A 98 -23.49 -14.16 -8.49
CA SER A 98 -22.53 -13.09 -8.75
C SER A 98 -22.84 -11.81 -7.96
N ALA A 99 -24.11 -11.38 -7.96
CA ALA A 99 -24.54 -10.19 -7.24
C ALA A 99 -24.38 -10.38 -5.72
N ARG A 100 -24.80 -11.54 -5.21
CA ARG A 100 -24.64 -11.89 -3.78
C ARG A 100 -23.17 -11.96 -3.35
N ALA A 101 -22.31 -12.52 -4.19
CA ALA A 101 -20.86 -12.55 -3.92
C ALA A 101 -20.27 -11.14 -3.87
N THR A 102 -20.78 -10.21 -4.68
CA THR A 102 -20.38 -8.80 -4.65
C THR A 102 -20.81 -8.15 -3.33
N VAL A 103 -22.07 -8.30 -2.91
CA VAL A 103 -22.55 -7.76 -1.61
C VAL A 103 -21.76 -8.29 -0.42
N LEU A 104 -21.43 -9.59 -0.43
CA LEU A 104 -20.61 -10.20 0.61
C LEU A 104 -19.17 -9.68 0.59
N PHE A 105 -18.60 -9.47 -0.59
CA PHE A 105 -17.29 -8.84 -0.74
C PHE A 105 -17.31 -7.40 -0.22
N ASP A 106 -18.35 -6.62 -0.51
CA ASP A 106 -18.49 -5.24 -0.04
C ASP A 106 -18.57 -5.21 1.49
N THR A 107 -19.30 -6.14 2.11
CA THR A 107 -19.32 -6.31 3.58
C THR A 107 -17.92 -6.56 4.16
N TRP A 108 -17.10 -7.39 3.49
CA TRP A 108 -15.72 -7.63 3.87
C TRP A 108 -14.87 -6.36 3.74
N LEU A 109 -15.04 -5.61 2.65
CA LEU A 109 -14.27 -4.41 2.36
C LEU A 109 -14.61 -3.27 3.34
N GLU A 110 -15.88 -3.07 3.65
CA GLU A 110 -16.35 -2.12 4.65
C GLU A 110 -15.75 -2.43 6.04
N GLU A 111 -15.79 -3.69 6.48
CA GLU A 111 -15.15 -4.06 7.75
C GLU A 111 -13.65 -3.87 7.70
N ARG A 112 -13.02 -4.15 6.56
CA ARG A 112 -11.58 -3.92 6.40
C ARG A 112 -11.24 -2.43 6.60
N HIS A 113 -12.00 -1.50 6.03
CA HIS A 113 -11.75 -0.06 6.22
C HIS A 113 -12.05 0.39 7.66
N ARG A 114 -13.15 -0.10 8.26
CA ARG A 114 -13.48 0.17 9.65
C ARG A 114 -12.38 -0.31 10.61
N ALA A 115 -11.97 -1.57 10.47
CA ALA A 115 -10.90 -2.15 11.28
C ALA A 115 -9.56 -1.43 11.08
N ALA A 116 -9.22 -1.04 9.84
CA ALA A 116 -8.03 -0.27 9.55
C ALA A 116 -8.01 1.09 10.27
N ASN A 117 -9.14 1.81 10.27
CA ASN A 117 -9.28 3.07 11.00
C ASN A 117 -9.13 2.87 12.51
N GLU A 118 -9.79 1.87 13.09
CA GLU A 118 -9.74 1.58 14.53
C GLU A 118 -8.37 1.10 15.01
N LEU A 119 -7.57 0.50 14.13
CA LEU A 119 -6.28 -0.11 14.44
C LEU A 119 -5.09 0.68 13.88
N LEU A 120 -5.26 1.98 13.59
CA LEU A 120 -4.16 2.83 13.16
C LEU A 120 -2.98 2.73 14.13
N CYS A 121 -1.77 2.64 13.57
CA CYS A 121 -0.53 2.60 14.33
C CYS A 121 -0.43 3.82 15.26
N LYS A 122 0.12 3.60 16.45
CA LYS A 122 0.25 4.65 17.47
C LYS A 122 1.02 5.85 16.90
N GLY A 123 0.42 7.04 16.98
CA GLY A 123 1.03 8.28 16.50
C GLY A 123 0.90 8.52 15.00
N ALA A 124 0.24 7.63 14.23
CA ALA A 124 0.10 7.79 12.78
C ALA A 124 -0.71 9.05 12.43
N VAL A 125 -1.87 9.24 13.07
CA VAL A 125 -2.76 10.37 12.81
C VAL A 125 -2.05 11.69 13.15
N GLU A 126 -1.37 11.75 14.29
CA GLU A 126 -0.65 12.94 14.74
C GLU A 126 0.52 13.28 13.82
N ALA A 127 1.30 12.29 13.42
CA ALA A 127 2.47 12.50 12.57
C ALA A 127 2.10 12.89 11.14
N ILE A 128 1.06 12.28 10.57
CA ILE A 128 0.53 12.69 9.27
C ILE A 128 0.01 14.12 9.38
N ARG A 129 -0.79 14.43 10.41
CA ARG A 129 -1.33 15.78 10.62
C ARG A 129 -0.23 16.83 10.75
N GLU A 130 0.78 16.58 11.58
CA GLU A 130 1.94 17.48 11.74
C GLU A 130 2.64 17.70 10.40
N SER A 131 2.88 16.63 9.63
CA SER A 131 3.52 16.70 8.31
C SER A 131 2.69 17.52 7.31
N VAL A 132 1.37 17.32 7.28
CA VAL A 132 0.45 18.08 6.41
C VAL A 132 0.40 19.55 6.81
N CYS A 133 0.36 19.85 8.10
CA CYS A 133 0.39 21.22 8.61
C CYS A 133 1.72 21.94 8.31
N ALA A 134 2.85 21.23 8.39
CA ALA A 134 4.17 21.78 8.06
C ALA A 134 4.35 22.00 6.55
N HIS A 135 3.67 21.20 5.71
CA HIS A 135 3.78 21.26 4.26
C HIS A 135 2.41 21.51 3.60
N PRO A 136 1.79 22.68 3.80
CA PRO A 136 0.43 22.95 3.34
C PRO A 136 0.29 22.96 1.81
N HIS A 137 1.39 23.02 1.04
CA HIS A 137 1.38 22.94 -0.42
C HIS A 137 1.70 21.54 -0.97
N ALA A 138 2.00 20.57 -0.09
CA ALA A 138 2.12 19.18 -0.48
C ALA A 138 0.72 18.59 -0.67
N VAL A 139 0.54 17.82 -1.74
CA VAL A 139 -0.59 16.88 -1.83
C VAL A 139 -0.22 15.57 -1.15
N VAL A 140 -1.23 14.89 -0.61
CA VAL A 140 -1.06 13.68 0.19
C VAL A 140 -1.80 12.53 -0.47
N GLY A 141 -1.13 11.41 -0.69
CA GLY A 141 -1.74 10.26 -1.35
C GLY A 141 -1.42 8.92 -0.69
N ALA A 142 -2.25 7.92 -0.96
CA ALA A 142 -1.94 6.53 -0.64
C ALA A 142 -1.59 5.73 -1.90
N VAL A 143 -0.67 4.78 -1.78
CA VAL A 143 -0.27 3.85 -2.85
C VAL A 143 -0.27 2.42 -2.31
N THR A 144 -1.26 1.61 -2.66
CA THR A 144 -1.45 0.25 -2.12
C THR A 144 -1.57 -0.79 -3.22
N ASN A 145 -1.18 -2.03 -2.95
CA ASN A 145 -1.41 -3.16 -3.87
C ASN A 145 -2.84 -3.71 -3.83
N GLY A 146 -3.56 -3.45 -2.73
CA GLY A 146 -4.92 -3.93 -2.48
C GLY A 146 -5.96 -2.80 -2.54
N ARG A 147 -7.08 -2.99 -1.85
CA ARG A 147 -8.22 -2.04 -1.81
C ARG A 147 -8.30 -1.20 -0.51
N GLY A 148 -7.22 -1.11 0.26
CA GLY A 148 -7.20 -0.17 1.38
C GLY A 148 -7.36 1.26 0.86
N ASP A 149 -8.17 2.08 1.53
CA ASP A 149 -8.41 3.45 1.11
C ASP A 149 -8.56 4.38 2.33
N PRO A 150 -7.59 5.27 2.61
CA PRO A 150 -7.70 6.23 3.72
C PRO A 150 -8.85 7.23 3.55
N LEU A 151 -9.35 7.43 2.32
CA LEU A 151 -10.54 8.28 2.10
C LEU A 151 -11.81 7.66 2.70
N CYS A 152 -11.81 6.35 2.94
CA CYS A 152 -12.87 5.63 3.65
C CYS A 152 -12.61 5.51 5.17
N MET A 153 -11.54 6.11 5.70
CA MET A 153 -11.16 6.04 7.11
C MET A 153 -11.37 7.42 7.77
N PRO A 154 -12.37 7.59 8.67
CA PRO A 154 -12.72 8.90 9.24
C PRO A 154 -11.55 9.67 9.88
N ASP A 155 -10.59 8.98 10.49
CA ASP A 155 -9.46 9.63 11.17
C ASP A 155 -8.35 10.08 10.20
N LEU A 156 -8.37 9.62 8.95
CA LEU A 156 -7.39 9.96 7.91
C LEU A 156 -7.97 10.73 6.73
N CYS A 157 -9.25 10.58 6.42
CA CYS A 157 -9.82 10.99 5.14
C CYS A 157 -9.62 12.48 4.81
N SER A 158 -9.64 13.36 5.83
CA SER A 158 -9.44 14.80 5.63
C SER A 158 -7.99 15.20 5.36
N MET A 159 -7.03 14.28 5.52
CA MET A 159 -5.59 14.53 5.33
C MET A 159 -5.06 13.94 4.02
N PHE A 160 -5.87 13.16 3.29
CA PHE A 160 -5.49 12.54 2.02
C PHE A 160 -6.27 13.18 0.87
N ASP A 161 -5.58 13.44 -0.24
CA ASP A 161 -6.16 13.99 -1.45
C ASP A 161 -6.56 12.89 -2.46
N PHE A 162 -5.88 11.74 -2.44
CA PHE A 162 -6.15 10.64 -3.36
C PHE A 162 -5.62 9.29 -2.88
N THR A 163 -6.07 8.22 -3.54
CA THR A 163 -5.56 6.85 -3.37
C THR A 163 -5.26 6.25 -4.74
N VAL A 164 -4.14 5.54 -4.86
CA VAL A 164 -3.78 4.71 -6.02
C VAL A 164 -3.76 3.26 -5.60
N SER A 165 -4.67 2.47 -6.18
CA SER A 165 -4.74 1.04 -5.91
C SER A 165 -4.11 0.24 -7.06
N GLY A 166 -3.36 -0.79 -6.70
CA GLY A 166 -2.88 -1.83 -7.62
C GLY A 166 -4.01 -2.64 -8.26
N GLU A 167 -5.26 -2.37 -7.92
CA GLU A 167 -6.45 -2.95 -8.54
C GLU A 167 -7.27 -1.94 -9.34
N ASP A 168 -6.85 -0.68 -9.44
CA ASP A 168 -7.46 0.29 -10.35
C ASP A 168 -7.28 -0.18 -11.79
N GLU A 169 -8.28 0.09 -12.65
CA GLU A 169 -8.30 -0.43 -14.02
C GLU A 169 -7.11 0.05 -14.86
N ASP A 170 -6.63 1.26 -14.60
CA ASP A 170 -5.49 1.85 -15.30
C ASP A 170 -4.14 1.48 -14.68
N VAL A 171 -4.12 0.86 -13.50
CA VAL A 171 -2.89 0.41 -12.81
C VAL A 171 -2.70 -1.09 -12.96
N PHE A 172 -3.76 -1.89 -12.89
CA PHE A 172 -3.69 -3.34 -12.99
C PHE A 172 -3.30 -3.76 -14.43
N PRO A 173 -2.32 -4.67 -14.63
CA PRO A 173 -1.73 -5.59 -13.67
C PRO A 173 -0.46 -5.09 -12.95
N ASP A 174 0.01 -3.88 -13.25
CA ASP A 174 1.34 -3.37 -12.92
C ASP A 174 1.41 -2.67 -11.55
N ARG A 175 0.93 -3.38 -10.54
CA ARG A 175 1.04 -3.02 -9.11
C ARG A 175 2.46 -3.19 -8.57
N LYS A 176 2.73 -2.69 -7.34
CA LYS A 176 4.03 -2.81 -6.66
C LYS A 176 4.52 -4.27 -6.67
N PRO A 177 5.76 -4.56 -7.07
CA PRO A 177 6.89 -3.62 -7.18
C PRO A 177 7.14 -3.04 -8.58
N SER A 178 6.16 -3.09 -9.50
CA SER A 178 6.29 -2.36 -10.75
C SER A 178 6.38 -0.86 -10.48
N PRO A 179 7.27 -0.11 -11.14
CA PRO A 179 7.32 1.35 -11.03
C PRO A 179 6.07 2.03 -11.61
N ALA A 180 5.32 1.36 -12.48
CA ALA A 180 4.16 1.94 -13.18
C ALA A 180 3.11 2.51 -12.21
N ILE A 181 2.78 1.81 -11.12
CA ILE A 181 1.83 2.34 -10.10
C ILE A 181 2.27 3.70 -9.53
N TYR A 182 3.57 3.95 -9.45
CA TYR A 182 4.09 5.22 -8.99
C TYR A 182 4.11 6.29 -10.09
N GLU A 183 4.22 5.91 -11.36
CA GLU A 183 4.00 6.82 -12.48
C GLU A 183 2.53 7.31 -12.50
N HIS A 184 1.57 6.40 -12.25
CA HIS A 184 0.17 6.76 -12.02
C HIS A 184 0.00 7.66 -10.79
N THR A 185 0.78 7.45 -9.74
CA THR A 185 0.78 8.30 -8.54
C THR A 185 1.15 9.74 -8.86
N LEU A 186 2.15 9.98 -9.71
CA LEU A 186 2.51 11.33 -10.16
C LEU A 186 1.38 11.99 -10.97
N GLN A 187 0.63 11.20 -11.76
CA GLN A 187 -0.53 11.70 -12.50
C GLN A 187 -1.68 12.10 -11.56
N ARG A 188 -2.00 11.25 -10.56
CA ARG A 188 -3.01 11.60 -9.52
C ARG A 188 -2.58 12.84 -8.74
N ALA A 189 -1.29 12.94 -8.39
CA ALA A 189 -0.76 14.09 -7.68
C ALA A 189 -0.94 15.40 -8.46
N ALA A 190 -0.65 15.39 -9.77
CA ALA A 190 -0.87 16.56 -10.61
C ALA A 190 -2.35 16.99 -10.62
N ALA A 191 -3.28 16.05 -10.78
CA ALA A 191 -4.71 16.32 -10.74
C ALA A 191 -5.19 16.83 -9.36
N ALA A 192 -4.68 16.25 -8.28
CA ALA A 192 -5.00 16.67 -6.91
C ALA A 192 -4.51 18.11 -6.63
N ARG A 193 -3.34 18.48 -7.15
CA ARG A 193 -2.81 19.85 -7.03
C ARG A 193 -3.69 20.86 -7.76
N GLU A 194 -4.09 20.54 -8.99
CA GLU A 194 -5.03 21.37 -9.76
C GLU A 194 -6.35 21.54 -9.02
N ALA A 195 -6.91 20.46 -8.47
CA ALA A 195 -8.15 20.51 -7.68
C ALA A 195 -8.02 21.39 -6.41
N ARG A 196 -6.82 21.51 -5.85
CA ARG A 196 -6.51 22.41 -4.73
C ARG A 196 -6.20 23.84 -5.15
N GLY A 197 -6.23 24.15 -6.44
CA GLY A 197 -5.85 25.47 -6.97
C GLY A 197 -4.37 25.79 -6.76
N LEU A 198 -3.53 24.77 -6.62
CA LEU A 198 -2.08 24.94 -6.57
C LEU A 198 -1.54 25.10 -7.99
N GLU A 199 -0.50 25.92 -8.14
CA GLU A 199 0.13 26.17 -9.44
C GLU A 199 0.55 24.86 -10.11
N ALA A 200 0.27 24.77 -11.41
CA ALA A 200 0.62 23.62 -12.22
C ALA A 200 2.12 23.37 -12.09
N SER A 201 2.45 22.24 -11.48
CA SER A 201 3.83 21.79 -11.31
C SER A 201 4.04 20.64 -12.26
N ASP A 202 5.01 20.75 -13.16
CA ASP A 202 5.39 19.65 -14.05
C ASP A 202 5.64 18.38 -13.22
N ALA A 203 5.29 17.21 -13.75
CA ALA A 203 5.50 15.94 -13.05
C ALA A 203 6.96 15.73 -12.59
N ILE A 204 7.91 16.33 -13.32
CA ILE A 204 9.35 16.35 -12.96
C ILE A 204 9.59 17.13 -11.66
N LEU A 205 8.93 18.28 -11.48
CA LEU A 205 9.02 19.09 -10.25
C LEU A 205 8.39 18.36 -9.07
N ILE A 206 7.24 17.71 -9.28
CA ILE A 206 6.59 16.90 -8.24
C ILE A 206 7.52 15.74 -7.84
N ALA A 207 8.06 15.01 -8.81
CA ALA A 207 8.97 13.89 -8.54
C ALA A 207 10.26 14.32 -7.83
N ALA A 208 10.78 15.52 -8.12
CA ALA A 208 11.96 16.08 -7.46
C ALA A 208 11.75 16.45 -5.98
N SER A 209 10.50 16.56 -5.53
CA SER A 209 10.13 16.93 -4.16
C SER A 209 8.99 16.06 -3.65
N TRP A 210 9.19 14.75 -3.80
CA TRP A 210 8.26 13.72 -3.38
C TRP A 210 8.91 12.79 -2.35
N VAL A 211 8.21 12.53 -1.25
CA VAL A 211 8.55 11.50 -0.27
C VAL A 211 7.51 10.37 -0.31
N HIS A 212 7.97 9.12 -0.41
CA HIS A 212 7.15 7.93 -0.21
C HIS A 212 7.55 7.22 1.09
N VAL A 213 6.56 6.85 1.90
CA VAL A 213 6.71 6.16 3.18
C VAL A 213 6.10 4.76 3.07
N GLY A 214 6.84 3.72 3.44
CA GLY A 214 6.31 2.36 3.44
C GLY A 214 7.19 1.35 4.18
N ASP A 215 6.63 0.18 4.49
CA ASP A 215 7.28 -0.89 5.25
C ASP A 215 8.12 -1.83 4.36
N CYS A 216 7.78 -1.95 3.08
CA CYS A 216 8.37 -2.94 2.20
C CYS A 216 9.50 -2.37 1.35
N LEU A 217 10.72 -2.86 1.58
CA LEU A 217 11.90 -2.49 0.79
C LEU A 217 11.74 -2.64 -0.72
N VAL A 218 10.98 -3.65 -1.18
CA VAL A 218 10.84 -3.92 -2.61
C VAL A 218 9.64 -3.20 -3.21
N ASN A 219 8.49 -3.23 -2.54
CA ASN A 219 7.27 -2.63 -3.07
C ASN A 219 7.26 -1.11 -2.91
N ASP A 220 7.82 -0.60 -1.83
CA ASP A 220 7.69 0.80 -1.43
C ASP A 220 8.98 1.55 -1.70
N VAL A 221 10.08 1.12 -1.10
CA VAL A 221 11.37 1.80 -1.26
C VAL A 221 11.90 1.66 -2.68
N ASP A 222 12.16 0.45 -3.14
CA ASP A 222 12.83 0.22 -4.43
C ASP A 222 12.04 0.75 -5.62
N ALA A 223 10.74 0.48 -5.64
CA ALA A 223 9.86 0.87 -6.73
C ALA A 223 9.63 2.39 -6.75
N ALA A 224 9.36 3.04 -5.61
CA ALA A 224 9.21 4.50 -5.56
C ALA A 224 10.53 5.22 -5.88
N LYS A 225 11.66 4.72 -5.37
CA LYS A 225 12.99 5.29 -5.66
C LYS A 225 13.33 5.25 -7.16
N THR A 226 12.79 4.29 -7.91
CA THR A 226 13.02 4.16 -9.36
C THR A 226 12.41 5.32 -10.15
N VAL A 227 11.34 5.91 -9.65
CA VAL A 227 10.63 7.02 -10.29
C VAL A 227 10.94 8.39 -9.67
N GLY A 228 11.92 8.46 -8.77
CA GLY A 228 12.48 9.71 -8.25
C GLY A 228 12.12 10.07 -6.81
N ALA A 229 11.28 9.29 -6.13
CA ALA A 229 10.91 9.59 -4.74
C ALA A 229 12.12 9.56 -3.79
N HIS A 230 12.13 10.46 -2.82
CA HIS A 230 12.77 10.20 -1.54
C HIS A 230 11.98 9.11 -0.80
N THR A 231 12.68 8.26 -0.05
CA THR A 231 12.10 7.08 0.58
C THR A 231 12.33 7.09 2.07
N VAL A 232 11.23 6.92 2.81
CA VAL A 232 11.24 6.68 4.24
C VAL A 232 10.82 5.23 4.44
N TRP A 233 11.77 4.40 4.88
CA TRP A 233 11.50 3.01 5.18
C TRP A 233 11.09 2.85 6.64
N LEU A 234 9.87 2.36 6.87
CA LEU A 234 9.40 1.94 8.18
C LEU A 234 9.92 0.52 8.48
N ASP A 235 11.00 0.43 9.25
CA ASP A 235 11.59 -0.85 9.63
C ASP A 235 10.91 -1.43 10.86
N LEU A 236 9.84 -2.20 10.60
CA LEU A 236 9.05 -2.89 11.60
C LEU A 236 9.83 -3.95 12.39
N ASN A 237 11.08 -4.30 11.99
CA ASN A 237 11.89 -5.26 12.74
C ASN A 237 12.43 -4.74 14.08
N ALA A 238 12.18 -3.47 14.41
CA ALA A 238 12.51 -2.91 15.72
C ALA A 238 11.50 -3.30 16.81
N ASP A 239 10.29 -3.72 16.45
CA ASP A 239 9.24 -4.12 17.39
C ASP A 239 9.02 -5.65 17.36
N PRO A 240 9.43 -6.39 18.41
CA PRO A 240 9.29 -7.85 18.48
C PRO A 240 7.82 -8.35 18.47
N GLY A 241 6.84 -7.46 18.65
CA GLY A 241 5.42 -7.82 18.72
C GLY A 241 4.65 -7.72 17.40
N THR A 242 5.22 -7.10 16.36
CA THR A 242 4.50 -6.83 15.11
C THR A 242 4.52 -8.05 14.20
N LYS A 243 3.37 -8.68 13.98
CA LYS A 243 3.17 -9.64 12.88
C LYS A 243 3.13 -8.88 11.56
N THR A 244 4.28 -8.57 11.00
CA THR A 244 4.39 -7.91 9.68
C THR A 244 4.10 -8.91 8.56
N ALA A 245 3.64 -8.43 7.41
CA ALA A 245 3.32 -9.29 6.29
C ALA A 245 4.54 -9.97 5.65
N TRP A 246 5.78 -9.54 5.90
CA TRP A 246 6.93 -10.02 5.11
C TRP A 246 8.28 -10.10 5.83
N LEU A 247 8.40 -9.56 7.03
CA LEU A 247 9.65 -9.49 7.78
C LEU A 247 9.44 -9.97 9.21
N ASP A 248 9.25 -11.27 9.36
CA ASP A 248 9.55 -11.95 10.63
C ASP A 248 10.87 -12.70 10.43
N LYS A 249 11.93 -12.21 11.09
CA LYS A 249 13.30 -12.72 10.96
C LYS A 249 13.43 -14.09 11.63
N SER A 250 13.78 -15.12 10.85
CA SER A 250 14.66 -16.19 11.34
C SER A 250 15.84 -16.38 10.38
N ALA A 251 17.05 -16.39 10.94
CA ALA A 251 18.31 -16.53 10.23
C ALA A 251 18.51 -17.93 9.59
N ASP A 252 17.56 -18.85 9.76
CA ASP A 252 17.59 -20.22 9.27
C ASP A 252 16.80 -20.44 7.97
N GLY A 253 16.10 -19.40 7.47
CA GLY A 253 15.33 -19.49 6.23
C GLY A 253 14.06 -20.35 6.29
N SER A 254 13.58 -20.73 7.49
CA SER A 254 12.56 -21.77 7.65
C SER A 254 11.08 -21.34 7.58
N LYS A 255 10.74 -20.08 7.28
CA LYS A 255 9.33 -19.61 7.34
C LYS A 255 8.70 -19.20 6.00
N SER A 256 7.42 -19.59 5.88
CA SER A 256 6.45 -19.33 4.83
C SER A 256 5.87 -17.90 4.89
N ALA A 257 5.16 -17.48 3.83
CA ALA A 257 4.38 -16.25 3.83
C ALA A 257 3.34 -16.25 4.98
N PRO A 258 2.87 -15.08 5.46
CA PRO A 258 1.78 -15.03 6.43
C PRO A 258 0.53 -15.74 5.92
N ASP A 259 -0.30 -16.24 6.84
CA ASP A 259 -1.47 -17.06 6.49
C ASP A 259 -2.48 -16.33 5.60
N PHE A 260 -2.60 -15.01 5.73
CA PHE A 260 -3.46 -14.17 4.90
C PHE A 260 -2.87 -13.87 3.50
N SER A 261 -1.60 -14.18 3.28
CA SER A 261 -0.93 -13.97 2.01
C SER A 261 -1.27 -15.07 1.01
N THR A 262 -1.34 -14.68 -0.25
CA THR A 262 -1.57 -15.62 -1.37
C THR A 262 -0.31 -15.85 -2.20
N ALA A 263 0.82 -15.24 -1.85
CA ALA A 263 2.07 -15.36 -2.63
C ALA A 263 2.65 -16.78 -2.59
N SER A 264 3.33 -17.17 -3.65
CA SER A 264 4.08 -18.43 -3.68
C SER A 264 5.40 -18.33 -2.91
N GLU A 265 5.96 -19.48 -2.51
CA GLU A 265 7.27 -19.55 -1.83
C GLU A 265 8.41 -18.98 -2.69
N ASP A 266 8.36 -19.19 -4.00
CA ASP A 266 9.31 -18.61 -4.96
C ASP A 266 9.23 -17.08 -4.99
N GLU A 267 8.00 -16.52 -4.99
CA GLU A 267 7.79 -15.07 -4.91
C GLU A 267 8.36 -14.50 -3.61
N VAL A 268 8.16 -15.20 -2.48
CA VAL A 268 8.70 -14.81 -1.17
C VAL A 268 10.23 -14.81 -1.21
N THR A 269 10.84 -15.86 -1.73
CA THR A 269 12.29 -16.02 -1.78
C THR A 269 12.94 -14.96 -2.66
N LEU A 270 12.38 -14.71 -3.84
CA LEU A 270 12.86 -13.68 -4.76
C LEU A 270 12.75 -12.29 -4.14
N ARG A 271 11.62 -11.99 -3.46
CA ARG A 271 11.43 -10.72 -2.74
C ARG A 271 12.46 -10.54 -1.64
N ARG A 272 12.75 -11.58 -0.86
CA ARG A 272 13.77 -11.51 0.22
C ARG A 272 15.16 -11.21 -0.35
N LYS A 273 15.54 -11.83 -1.47
CA LYS A 273 16.80 -11.55 -2.13
C LYS A 273 16.88 -10.09 -2.59
N ARG A 274 15.83 -9.59 -3.26
CA ARG A 274 15.77 -8.21 -3.73
C ARG A 274 15.77 -7.21 -2.57
N ALA A 275 15.07 -7.48 -1.47
CA ALA A 275 15.10 -6.63 -0.28
C ALA A 275 16.54 -6.44 0.28
N ASN A 276 17.32 -7.52 0.33
CA ASN A 276 18.73 -7.44 0.74
C ASN A 276 19.58 -6.60 -0.22
N GLU A 277 19.30 -6.65 -1.52
CA GLU A 277 19.96 -5.83 -2.52
C GLU A 277 19.61 -4.34 -2.35
N VAL A 278 18.35 -4.02 -2.08
CA VAL A 278 17.87 -2.66 -1.82
C VAL A 278 18.57 -2.04 -0.61
N LEU A 279 18.67 -2.78 0.50
CA LEU A 279 19.36 -2.33 1.71
C LEU A 279 20.84 -2.02 1.46
N ARG A 280 21.53 -2.87 0.70
CA ARG A 280 22.94 -2.69 0.36
C ARG A 280 23.15 -1.60 -0.69
N GLY A 281 22.15 -1.33 -1.51
CA GLY A 281 22.20 -0.41 -2.64
C GLY A 281 21.98 1.06 -2.30
N GLY A 282 21.81 1.41 -1.02
CA GLY A 282 21.62 2.81 -0.59
C GLY A 282 20.33 3.44 -1.11
N ARG A 283 19.27 2.63 -1.29
CA ARG A 283 17.98 3.11 -1.83
C ARG A 283 17.05 3.65 -0.77
N VAL A 284 17.30 3.38 0.50
CA VAL A 284 16.62 3.96 1.66
C VAL A 284 17.27 5.30 1.98
N ASP A 285 16.52 6.40 1.93
CA ASP A 285 17.05 7.72 2.28
C ASP A 285 17.00 7.98 3.78
N VAL A 286 15.86 7.65 4.41
CA VAL A 286 15.69 7.69 5.86
C VAL A 286 15.04 6.40 6.33
N ARG A 287 15.50 5.88 7.46
CA ARG A 287 14.89 4.76 8.17
C ARG A 287 14.21 5.29 9.43
N ILE A 288 12.99 4.85 9.67
CA ILE A 288 12.24 5.07 10.90
C ILE A 288 11.78 3.72 11.47
N GLU A 289 11.59 3.66 12.77
CA GLU A 289 11.06 2.47 13.47
C GLU A 289 9.58 2.64 13.80
N HIS A 290 9.14 3.90 13.96
CA HIS A 290 7.76 4.23 14.23
C HIS A 290 7.30 5.36 13.31
N ILE A 291 6.06 5.27 12.84
CA ILE A 291 5.45 6.30 11.97
C ILE A 291 5.42 7.69 12.64
N CYS A 292 5.44 7.76 13.98
CA CYS A 292 5.53 9.02 14.71
C CYS A 292 6.83 9.80 14.49
N GLU A 293 7.86 9.16 13.92
CA GLU A 293 9.14 9.78 13.59
C GLU A 293 9.12 10.49 12.23
N LEU A 294 8.02 10.37 11.46
CA LEU A 294 7.89 10.95 10.12
C LEU A 294 8.23 12.44 10.06
N PRO A 295 7.75 13.34 10.95
CA PRO A 295 8.10 14.76 10.87
C PRO A 295 9.61 15.00 11.01
N VAL A 296 10.30 14.20 11.82
CA VAL A 296 11.77 14.26 11.95
C VAL A 296 12.45 13.74 10.68
N ALA A 297 11.92 12.67 10.09
CA ALA A 297 12.40 12.11 8.83
C ALA A 297 12.29 13.11 7.66
N LEU A 298 11.18 13.83 7.54
CA LEU A 298 10.99 14.87 6.53
C LEU A 298 12.01 16.00 6.67
N ARG A 299 12.26 16.48 7.91
CA ARG A 299 13.32 17.47 8.18
C ARG A 299 14.72 16.97 7.84
N THR A 300 14.99 15.68 8.08
CA THR A 300 16.27 15.04 7.73
C THR A 300 16.48 15.02 6.21
N LEU A 301 15.41 14.90 5.44
CA LEU A 301 15.41 15.02 3.98
C LEU A 301 15.48 16.46 3.46
N GLY A 302 15.48 17.45 4.37
CA GLY A 302 15.55 18.87 4.02
C GLY A 302 14.18 19.55 3.86
N PHE A 303 13.08 18.86 4.16
CA PHE A 303 11.73 19.43 4.15
C PHE A 303 11.38 19.94 5.55
N ASN A 304 11.47 21.26 5.75
CA ASN A 304 11.20 21.93 7.02
C ASN A 304 9.78 22.51 7.09
#